data_AF-E8RRV0-F1
#
_entry.id   AF-E8RRV0-F1
#
_cell.length_a   1.000
_cell.length_b   1.000
_cell.length_c   1.000
_cell.angle_alpha   90.00
_cell.angle_beta   90.00
_cell.angle_gamma   90.00
#
_symmetry.space_group_name_H-M   'P 1'
#
loop_
_entity.id
_entity.type
_entity.pdbx_description
1 polymer ?
#
loop_
_entity_poly.entity_id
_entity_poly.type
_entity_poly.pdbx_seq_one_letter_code
_entity_poly.pdbx_strand_id
1 'polypeptide(L)'
;MTDATVATQLIEHAGVVILATGAVGTAASALVDASRGIFPGYGVSSYGYKHIKAVYEALEPALSVALGRSWEPVLRGYWLNGTPHEQQINTVIAMVRLGLNDDNPQALLDRLLNTNAPGVKLAAGSETGGTPVEVASLKDAVRLIKNPPVPPPPEADDPMALAATEPEVSRAEALRTQQAFDALGRFDALVRARLDAAFELADHDYRAKARLSAAVVSLGLALACGAAFAYADGSVDDTAVFAGAAILGLLAVPLAPIAKDLTSALRAASDALKTVTNKG
;
A
#
# COMPACT_ATOMS: atom_id res chain seq x y z
N MET A 1 -41.13 0.89 -39.90
CA MET A 1 -40.00 1.84 -39.96
C MET A 1 -39.83 2.67 -38.69
N THR A 2 -40.81 2.75 -37.79
CA THR A 2 -40.78 3.53 -36.54
C THR A 2 -40.04 2.84 -35.38
N ASP A 3 -40.14 1.51 -35.22
CA ASP A 3 -39.50 0.82 -34.08
C ASP A 3 -37.98 0.82 -34.11
N ALA A 4 -37.37 0.69 -35.30
CA ALA A 4 -35.91 0.68 -35.43
C ALA A 4 -35.31 2.06 -35.09
N THR A 5 -36.00 3.14 -35.44
CA THR A 5 -35.56 4.51 -35.15
C THR A 5 -35.64 4.82 -33.66
N VAL A 6 -36.72 4.39 -33.00
CA VAL A 6 -36.89 4.57 -31.54
C VAL A 6 -35.86 3.76 -30.76
N ALA A 7 -35.61 2.51 -31.15
CA ALA A 7 -34.57 1.69 -30.55
C ALA A 7 -33.17 2.30 -30.71
N THR A 8 -32.88 2.87 -31.89
CA THR A 8 -31.57 3.51 -32.16
C THR A 8 -31.38 4.78 -31.31
N GLN A 9 -32.41 5.62 -31.18
CA GLN A 9 -32.37 6.82 -30.34
C GLN A 9 -32.24 6.50 -28.85
N LEU A 10 -32.94 5.47 -28.36
CA LEU A 10 -32.81 5.00 -26.98
C LEU A 10 -31.38 4.52 -26.68
N ILE A 11 -30.76 3.79 -27.60
CA ILE A 11 -29.38 3.31 -27.46
C ILE A 11 -28.39 4.49 -27.46
N GLU A 12 -28.59 5.47 -28.33
CA GLU A 12 -27.72 6.66 -28.42
C GLU A 12 -27.80 7.52 -27.15
N HIS A 13 -29.02 7.80 -26.66
CA HIS A 13 -29.22 8.57 -25.43
C HIS A 13 -28.72 7.83 -24.19
N ALA A 14 -28.97 6.52 -24.09
CA ALA A 14 -28.42 5.71 -23.00
C ALA A 14 -26.87 5.72 -23.03
N GLY A 15 -26.27 5.61 -24.21
CA GLY A 15 -24.82 5.70 -24.39
C GLY A 15 -24.24 7.04 -23.92
N VAL A 16 -24.87 8.16 -24.28
CA VAL A 16 -24.45 9.50 -23.86
C VAL A 16 -24.54 9.67 -22.34
N VAL A 17 -25.64 9.21 -21.71
CA VAL A 17 -25.81 9.30 -20.25
C VAL A 17 -24.77 8.46 -19.51
N ILE A 18 -24.49 7.24 -19.98
CA ILE A 18 -23.47 6.36 -19.38
C ILE A 18 -22.06 6.97 -19.52
N LEU A 19 -21.72 7.48 -20.71
CA LEU A 19 -20.42 8.12 -20.96
C LEU A 19 -20.24 9.39 -20.12
N ALA A 20 -21.26 10.25 -20.05
CA ALA A 20 -21.23 11.45 -19.23
C ALA A 20 -21.06 11.11 -17.74
N THR A 21 -21.81 10.12 -17.24
CA THR A 21 -21.70 9.68 -15.84
C THR A 21 -20.32 9.11 -15.52
N GLY A 22 -19.76 8.30 -16.42
CA GLY A 22 -18.40 7.76 -16.28
C GLY A 22 -17.30 8.83 -16.32
N ALA A 23 -17.45 9.85 -17.19
CA ALA A 23 -16.54 10.99 -17.28
C ALA A 23 -16.55 11.83 -15.99
N VAL A 24 -17.74 12.10 -15.42
CA VAL A 24 -17.88 12.80 -14.13
C VAL A 24 -17.22 12.01 -13.00
N GLY A 25 -17.43 10.69 -12.91
CA GLY A 25 -16.78 9.85 -11.91
C GLY A 25 -15.24 9.84 -12.02
N THR A 26 -14.71 9.85 -13.24
CA THR A 26 -13.27 9.92 -13.50
C THR A 26 -12.70 11.29 -13.10
N ALA A 27 -13.39 12.37 -13.46
CA ALA A 27 -13.00 13.74 -13.11
C ALA A 27 -13.04 13.97 -11.58
N ALA A 28 -14.08 13.47 -10.90
CA ALA A 28 -14.17 13.53 -9.45
C ALA A 28 -13.02 12.76 -8.77
N SER A 29 -12.65 11.59 -9.29
CA SER A 29 -11.52 10.81 -8.78
C SER A 29 -10.18 11.53 -8.99
N ALA A 30 -9.98 12.17 -10.14
CA ALA A 30 -8.79 12.99 -10.42
C ALA A 30 -8.73 14.22 -9.49
N LEU A 31 -9.87 14.84 -9.17
CA LEU A 31 -9.94 15.96 -8.24
C LEU A 31 -9.61 15.53 -6.80
N VAL A 32 -10.09 14.36 -6.38
CA VAL A 32 -9.71 13.75 -5.09
C VAL A 32 -8.20 13.47 -5.05
N ASP A 33 -7.61 12.98 -6.13
CA ASP A 33 -6.17 12.73 -6.19
C ASP A 33 -5.37 14.04 -6.17
N ALA A 34 -5.81 15.06 -6.90
CA ALA A 34 -5.21 16.40 -6.90
C ALA A 34 -5.30 17.08 -5.52
N SER A 35 -6.33 16.75 -4.72
CA SER A 35 -6.48 17.29 -3.35
C SER A 35 -5.32 16.93 -2.42
N ARG A 36 -4.55 15.88 -2.75
CA ARG A 36 -3.32 15.50 -2.02
C ARG A 36 -2.30 16.63 -1.95
N GLY A 37 -2.23 17.50 -2.96
CA GLY A 37 -1.31 18.65 -3.01
C GLY A 37 -1.85 19.92 -2.37
N ILE A 38 -3.16 20.03 -2.15
CA ILE A 38 -3.83 21.27 -1.73
C ILE A 38 -3.91 21.36 -0.20
N PHE A 39 -4.03 20.23 0.49
CA PHE A 39 -4.18 20.18 1.95
C PHE A 39 -3.02 19.41 2.61
N PRO A 40 -1.88 20.07 2.91
CA PRO A 40 -0.75 19.43 3.59
C PRO A 40 -1.18 18.96 4.99
N GLY A 41 -1.23 17.63 5.18
CA GLY A 41 -1.60 16.97 6.44
C GLY A 41 -3.07 16.58 6.58
N TYR A 42 -3.95 17.01 5.68
CA TYR A 42 -5.38 16.70 5.69
C TYR A 42 -5.83 16.23 4.30
N GLY A 43 -5.61 14.95 3.99
CA GLY A 43 -5.98 14.40 2.69
C GLY A 43 -6.29 12.92 2.77
N VAL A 44 -6.95 12.40 1.73
CA VAL A 44 -7.25 10.96 1.57
C VAL A 44 -5.98 10.11 1.71
N SER A 45 -4.82 10.66 1.34
CA SER A 45 -3.48 10.05 1.48
C SER A 45 -3.03 9.78 2.92
N SER A 46 -3.64 10.42 3.93
CA SER A 46 -3.32 10.14 5.35
C SER A 46 -4.16 9.00 5.93
N TYR A 47 -5.21 8.56 5.24
CA TYR A 47 -6.00 7.42 5.67
C TYR A 47 -5.23 6.12 5.39
N GLY A 48 -5.36 5.14 6.29
CA GLY A 48 -4.61 3.89 6.24
C GLY A 48 -3.24 3.95 6.94
N TYR A 49 -2.53 5.09 6.89
CA TYR A 49 -1.18 5.22 7.48
C TYR A 49 -1.12 4.89 8.98
N LYS A 50 -2.21 5.09 9.73
CA LYS A 50 -2.29 4.72 11.15
C LYS A 50 -1.91 3.25 11.43
N HIS A 51 -2.25 2.35 10.50
CA HIS A 51 -1.98 0.90 10.65
C HIS A 51 -0.50 0.60 10.46
N ILE A 52 0.11 1.24 9.46
CA ILE A 52 1.54 1.15 9.18
C ILE A 52 2.35 1.82 10.33
N LYS A 53 1.89 2.99 10.79
CA LYS A 53 2.51 3.73 11.90
C LYS A 53 2.58 2.90 13.17
N ALA A 54 1.54 2.15 13.51
CA ALA A 54 1.55 1.27 14.68
C ALA A 54 2.68 0.22 14.62
N VAL A 55 2.97 -0.34 13.42
CA VAL A 55 4.10 -1.26 13.24
C VAL A 55 5.43 -0.52 13.31
N TYR A 56 5.54 0.68 12.73
CA TYR A 56 6.76 1.47 12.82
C TYR A 56 7.08 1.92 14.25
N GLU A 57 6.08 2.26 15.06
CA GLU A 57 6.26 2.57 16.49
C GLU A 57 6.75 1.36 17.28
N ALA A 58 6.33 0.15 16.90
CA ALA A 58 6.87 -1.09 17.46
C ALA A 58 8.36 -1.27 17.12
N LEU A 59 8.75 -0.84 15.91
CA LEU A 59 10.12 -0.89 15.38
C LEU A 59 10.99 0.32 15.78
N GLU A 60 10.42 1.29 16.48
CA GLU A 60 11.08 2.54 16.88
C GLU A 60 12.49 2.34 17.46
N PRO A 61 12.75 1.37 18.39
CA PRO A 61 14.08 1.21 18.99
C PRO A 61 15.21 0.91 18.00
N ALA A 62 14.91 0.30 16.85
CA ALA A 62 15.88 0.12 15.77
C ALA A 62 15.87 1.32 14.81
N LEU A 63 14.68 1.79 14.42
CA LEU A 63 14.55 2.89 13.47
C LEU A 63 15.19 4.19 13.97
N SER A 64 15.09 4.47 15.27
CA SER A 64 15.72 5.64 15.89
C SER A 64 17.24 5.58 15.87
N VAL A 65 17.82 4.37 15.89
CA VAL A 65 19.28 4.17 15.79
C VAL A 65 19.73 4.35 14.33
N ALA A 66 18.98 3.80 13.38
CA ALA A 66 19.34 3.85 11.96
C ALA A 66 19.12 5.22 11.31
N LEU A 67 18.01 5.90 11.61
CA LEU A 67 17.57 7.13 10.95
C LEU A 67 17.55 8.35 11.88
N GLY A 68 17.87 8.17 13.16
CA GLY A 68 17.78 9.24 14.16
C GLY A 68 16.34 9.61 14.52
N ARG A 69 16.16 10.82 15.07
CA ARG A 69 14.84 11.33 15.52
C ARG A 69 13.86 11.60 14.36
N SER A 70 14.35 11.67 13.14
CA SER A 70 13.58 11.95 11.93
C SER A 70 13.04 10.71 11.21
N TRP A 71 13.10 9.54 11.84
CA TRP A 71 12.67 8.28 11.20
C TRP A 71 11.21 8.34 10.73
N GLU A 72 10.30 8.92 11.52
CA GLU A 72 8.86 8.95 11.19
C GLU A 72 8.57 9.79 9.94
N PRO A 73 9.01 11.06 9.83
CA PRO A 73 8.84 11.85 8.60
C PRO A 73 9.39 11.17 7.35
N VAL A 74 10.54 10.51 7.45
CA VAL A 74 11.17 9.80 6.32
C VAL A 74 10.30 8.63 5.87
N LEU A 75 9.87 7.77 6.78
CA LEU A 75 9.03 6.63 6.45
C LEU A 75 7.63 7.04 5.98
N ARG A 76 7.06 8.10 6.59
CA ARG A 76 5.80 8.70 6.12
C ARG A 76 5.93 9.24 4.69
N GLY A 77 7.09 9.77 4.32
CA GLY A 77 7.37 10.25 2.97
C GLY A 77 7.20 9.15 1.91
N TYR A 78 7.70 7.94 2.16
CA TYR A 78 7.54 6.81 1.22
C TYR A 78 6.08 6.44 0.96
N TRP A 79 5.25 6.45 2.01
CA TRP A 79 3.81 6.24 1.91
C TRP A 79 3.12 7.34 1.10
N LEU A 80 3.40 8.62 1.42
CA LEU A 80 2.78 9.75 0.73
C LEU A 80 3.17 9.83 -0.74
N ASN A 81 4.39 9.43 -1.08
CA ASN A 81 4.89 9.40 -2.46
C ASN A 81 4.40 8.17 -3.26
N GLY A 82 3.65 7.24 -2.64
CA GLY A 82 3.12 6.06 -3.31
C GLY A 82 4.19 5.06 -3.76
N THR A 83 5.27 4.92 -2.97
CA THR A 83 6.35 3.96 -3.27
C THR A 83 5.78 2.52 -3.30
N PRO A 84 6.23 1.62 -4.19
CA PRO A 84 5.77 0.23 -4.19
C PRO A 84 5.89 -0.45 -2.81
N HIS A 85 4.85 -1.16 -2.37
CA HIS A 85 4.78 -1.75 -1.02
C HIS A 85 6.00 -2.64 -0.71
N GLU A 86 6.35 -3.53 -1.64
CA GLU A 86 7.50 -4.43 -1.47
C GLU A 86 8.82 -3.66 -1.29
N GLN A 87 9.00 -2.57 -2.03
CA GLN A 87 10.17 -1.72 -1.90
C GLN A 87 10.21 -1.04 -0.53
N GLN A 88 9.07 -0.55 -0.03
CA GLN A 88 8.98 0.07 1.29
C GLN A 88 9.31 -0.94 2.40
N ILE A 89 8.76 -2.14 2.33
CA ILE A 89 8.99 -3.21 3.32
C ILE A 89 10.46 -3.59 3.36
N ASN A 90 11.08 -3.86 2.21
CA ASN A 90 12.49 -4.22 2.14
C ASN A 90 13.39 -3.09 2.67
N THR A 91 13.03 -1.83 2.39
CA THR A 91 13.74 -0.65 2.91
C THR A 91 13.64 -0.56 4.43
N VAL A 92 12.45 -0.74 5.00
CA VAL A 92 12.24 -0.74 6.45
C VAL A 92 13.01 -1.87 7.12
N ILE A 93 12.99 -3.09 6.57
CA ILE A 93 13.76 -4.23 7.09
C ILE A 93 15.26 -3.91 7.08
N ALA A 94 15.78 -3.35 5.98
CA ALA A 94 17.18 -2.94 5.91
C ALA A 94 17.53 -1.86 6.96
N MET A 95 16.65 -0.89 7.18
CA MET A 95 16.85 0.14 8.22
C MET A 95 16.77 -0.45 9.63
N VAL A 96 15.86 -1.38 9.88
CA VAL A 96 15.77 -2.09 11.17
C VAL A 96 17.06 -2.89 11.40
N ARG A 97 17.55 -3.62 10.39
CA ARG A 97 18.83 -4.35 10.47
C ARG A 97 20.00 -3.41 10.80
N LEU A 98 20.05 -2.24 10.16
CA LEU A 98 21.07 -1.22 10.44
C LEU A 98 20.98 -0.69 11.88
N GLY A 99 19.77 -0.60 12.42
CA GLY A 99 19.50 -0.10 13.77
C GLY A 99 19.57 -1.14 14.89
N LEU A 100 19.61 -2.43 14.57
CA LEU A 100 19.73 -3.51 15.56
C LEU A 100 21.07 -3.39 16.31
N ASN A 101 21.04 -3.55 17.63
CA ASN A 101 22.20 -3.55 18.51
C ASN A 101 22.03 -4.59 19.63
N ASP A 102 22.96 -4.66 20.58
CA ASP A 102 22.90 -5.67 21.66
C ASP A 102 21.78 -5.38 22.68
N ASP A 103 21.26 -4.15 22.70
CA ASP A 103 20.38 -3.62 23.75
C ASP A 103 18.89 -3.64 23.35
N ASN A 104 18.58 -3.48 22.07
CA ASN A 104 17.21 -3.36 21.56
C ASN A 104 16.45 -4.62 21.08
N PRO A 105 17.03 -5.83 20.92
CA PRO A 105 16.34 -6.92 20.22
C PRO A 105 15.20 -7.51 21.04
N GLN A 106 15.32 -7.54 22.36
CA GLN A 106 14.24 -7.99 23.24
C GLN A 106 13.07 -7.02 23.25
N ALA A 107 13.37 -5.72 23.42
CA ALA A 107 12.35 -4.68 23.38
C ALA A 107 11.60 -4.65 22.04
N LEU A 108 12.29 -4.88 20.92
CA LEU A 108 11.69 -4.98 19.59
C LEU A 108 10.76 -6.18 19.47
N LEU A 109 11.21 -7.37 19.92
CA LEU A 109 10.39 -8.57 19.85
C LEU A 109 9.15 -8.43 20.74
N ASP A 110 9.31 -7.94 21.96
CA ASP A 110 8.20 -7.70 22.89
C ASP A 110 7.21 -6.70 22.30
N ARG A 111 7.69 -5.60 21.72
CA ARG A 111 6.82 -4.63 21.03
C ARG A 111 6.13 -5.29 19.85
N LEU A 112 6.83 -5.93 18.92
CA LEU A 112 6.24 -6.55 17.73
C LEU A 112 5.22 -7.65 18.05
N LEU A 113 5.42 -8.41 19.13
CA LEU A 113 4.49 -9.44 19.58
C LEU A 113 3.27 -8.82 20.29
N ASN A 114 3.49 -7.83 21.16
CA ASN A 114 2.43 -7.20 21.96
C ASN A 114 1.74 -6.02 21.27
N THR A 115 2.20 -5.58 20.11
CA THR A 115 1.50 -4.53 19.37
C THR A 115 0.17 -5.10 18.93
N ASN A 116 -0.91 -4.37 19.24
CA ASN A 116 -2.26 -4.58 18.68
C ASN A 116 -2.31 -4.25 17.18
N ALA A 117 -1.16 -4.36 16.48
CA ALA A 117 -1.01 -4.05 15.08
C ALA A 117 -2.03 -4.90 14.30
N PRO A 118 -2.83 -4.27 13.44
CA PRO A 118 -3.92 -4.95 12.78
C PRO A 118 -3.45 -6.12 11.91
N GLY A 119 -4.26 -7.17 11.84
CA GLY A 119 -4.16 -8.17 10.76
C GLY A 119 -3.35 -9.43 11.07
N VAL A 120 -2.53 -9.47 12.13
CA VAL A 120 -1.87 -10.72 12.55
C VAL A 120 -2.08 -10.95 14.04
N LYS A 121 -3.11 -11.76 14.38
CA LYS A 121 -3.06 -12.53 15.62
C LYS A 121 -1.95 -13.57 15.43
N LEU A 122 -0.70 -13.21 15.70
CA LEU A 122 0.29 -14.22 16.05
C LEU A 122 -0.35 -14.95 17.22
N ALA A 123 -0.60 -16.26 17.06
CA ALA A 123 -1.32 -17.07 18.03
C ALA A 123 -0.85 -16.67 19.43
N ALA A 124 -1.68 -15.88 20.11
CA ALA A 124 -1.39 -15.46 21.47
C ALA A 124 -1.28 -16.75 22.25
N GLY A 125 -0.14 -16.96 22.88
CA GLY A 125 0.30 -18.26 23.37
C GLY A 125 -0.82 -19.04 24.04
N SER A 126 -1.17 -20.16 23.44
CA SER A 126 -1.68 -21.31 24.16
C SER A 126 -1.20 -22.54 23.42
N GLU A 127 -0.21 -23.19 24.04
CA GLU A 127 0.02 -24.63 23.93
C GLU A 127 0.74 -25.13 22.67
N THR A 128 2.03 -24.80 22.52
CA THR A 128 3.17 -25.74 22.32
C THR A 128 4.41 -25.03 21.71
N GLY A 129 5.50 -24.96 22.47
CA GLY A 129 6.88 -25.04 21.94
C GLY A 129 7.55 -23.79 21.34
N GLY A 130 8.12 -22.94 22.19
CA GLY A 130 9.23 -22.04 21.84
C GLY A 130 8.83 -20.61 21.42
N THR A 131 9.55 -19.61 21.93
CA THR A 131 9.50 -18.26 21.37
C THR A 131 9.93 -18.31 19.89
N PRO A 132 9.17 -17.74 18.93
CA PRO A 132 9.45 -17.88 17.49
C PRO A 132 10.83 -17.35 17.07
N VAL A 133 11.41 -16.45 17.87
CA VAL A 133 12.77 -15.94 17.72
C VAL A 133 13.46 -16.00 19.10
N GLU A 134 14.63 -16.64 19.16
CA GLU A 134 15.45 -16.65 20.37
C GLU A 134 16.29 -15.37 20.44
N VAL A 135 16.11 -14.59 21.52
CA VAL A 135 16.77 -13.29 21.69
C VAL A 135 18.30 -13.43 21.76
N ALA A 136 18.81 -14.50 22.38
CA ALA A 136 20.24 -14.76 22.48
C ALA A 136 20.87 -14.95 21.09
N SER A 137 20.27 -15.81 20.25
CA SER A 137 20.72 -16.03 18.87
C SER A 137 20.63 -14.77 18.02
N LEU A 138 19.60 -13.94 18.23
CA LEU A 138 19.49 -12.66 17.53
C LEU A 138 20.59 -11.67 17.94
N LYS A 139 20.94 -11.59 19.24
CA LYS A 139 22.08 -10.80 19.72
C LYS A 139 23.40 -11.29 19.12
N ASP A 140 23.60 -12.60 19.09
CA ASP A 140 24.79 -13.20 18.49
C ASP A 140 24.90 -12.86 16.99
N ALA A 141 23.78 -12.83 16.27
CA ALA A 141 23.74 -12.42 14.86
C ALA A 141 24.17 -10.96 14.67
N VAL A 142 23.65 -10.07 15.53
CA VAL A 142 24.00 -8.65 15.50
C VAL A 142 25.49 -8.44 15.78
N ARG A 143 26.05 -9.19 16.73
CA ARG A 143 27.49 -9.16 17.03
C ARG A 143 28.34 -9.62 15.86
N LEU A 144 27.97 -10.72 15.22
CA LEU A 144 28.64 -11.25 14.02
C LEU A 144 28.62 -10.26 12.86
N ILE A 145 27.52 -9.52 12.68
CA ILE A 145 27.39 -8.52 11.61
C ILE A 145 28.22 -7.27 11.91
N LYS A 146 28.24 -6.79 13.17
CA LYS A 146 28.96 -5.57 13.53
C LYS A 146 30.45 -5.77 13.72
N ASN A 147 30.85 -6.92 14.25
CA ASN A 147 32.24 -7.29 14.50
C ASN A 147 32.54 -8.59 13.74
N PRO A 148 32.79 -8.51 12.42
CA PRO A 148 33.18 -9.69 11.67
C PRO A 148 34.48 -10.26 12.27
N PRO A 149 34.63 -11.60 12.32
CA PRO A 149 35.87 -12.20 12.79
C PRO A 149 37.04 -11.70 11.95
N VAL A 150 38.01 -11.05 12.61
CA VAL A 150 39.19 -10.50 11.96
C VAL A 150 40.03 -11.67 11.45
N PRO A 151 40.34 -11.75 10.13
CA PRO A 151 41.25 -12.77 9.64
C PRO A 151 42.61 -12.59 10.32
N PRO A 152 43.30 -13.68 10.71
CA PRO A 152 44.62 -13.57 11.30
C PRO A 152 45.54 -12.77 10.37
N PRO A 153 46.34 -11.83 10.89
CA PRO A 153 47.25 -11.06 10.06
C PRO A 153 48.17 -12.02 9.31
N PRO A 154 48.46 -11.79 8.01
CA PRO A 154 49.45 -12.58 7.32
C PRO A 154 50.78 -12.38 8.04
N GLU A 155 51.28 -13.43 8.68
CA GLU A 155 52.65 -13.45 9.20
C GLU A 155 53.57 -13.21 8.00
N ALA A 156 54.09 -11.99 7.92
CA ALA A 156 55.15 -11.63 7.00
C ALA A 156 56.39 -12.38 7.44
N ASP A 157 56.76 -13.44 6.70
CA ASP A 157 58.15 -13.86 6.38
C ASP A 157 58.35 -15.37 6.15
N ASP A 158 57.31 -16.16 5.82
CA ASP A 158 57.51 -17.57 5.43
C ASP A 158 57.11 -17.88 3.96
N PRO A 159 58.07 -18.06 3.03
CA PRO A 159 57.78 -18.34 1.62
C PRO A 159 57.16 -19.73 1.36
N MET A 160 56.88 -20.51 2.42
CA MET A 160 56.15 -21.78 2.37
C MET A 160 54.71 -21.72 2.92
N ALA A 161 54.22 -20.56 3.37
CA ALA A 161 52.88 -20.40 3.98
C ALA A 161 51.71 -20.30 2.97
N LEU A 162 51.83 -20.87 1.77
CA LEU A 162 50.72 -20.99 0.80
C LEU A 162 49.95 -22.32 0.90
N ALA A 163 50.31 -23.18 1.85
CA ALA A 163 49.59 -24.42 2.15
C ALA A 163 48.75 -24.25 3.42
N ALA A 164 47.50 -23.83 3.24
CA ALA A 164 46.37 -24.12 4.12
C ALA A 164 46.54 -23.81 5.62
N THR A 165 46.43 -22.54 5.99
CA THR A 165 45.78 -22.19 7.26
C THR A 165 44.38 -21.67 6.93
N GLU A 166 43.52 -22.57 6.47
CA GLU A 166 42.08 -22.30 6.59
C GLU A 166 41.78 -22.24 8.10
N PRO A 167 41.14 -21.17 8.61
CA PRO A 167 40.78 -21.11 10.01
C PRO A 167 39.87 -22.31 10.29
N GLU A 168 40.33 -23.22 11.16
CA GLU A 168 39.54 -24.38 11.59
C GLU A 168 38.41 -23.86 12.49
N VAL A 169 37.37 -23.29 11.88
CA VAL A 169 36.16 -22.83 12.57
C VAL A 169 35.60 -24.05 13.26
N SER A 170 35.57 -24.03 14.59
CA SER A 170 35.16 -25.22 15.32
C SER A 170 33.72 -25.55 14.94
N ARG A 171 33.36 -26.83 14.86
CA ARG A 171 31.98 -27.25 14.52
C ARG A 171 30.93 -26.56 15.41
N ALA A 172 31.28 -26.23 16.65
CA ALA A 172 30.40 -25.50 17.57
C ALA A 172 30.22 -24.02 17.18
N GLU A 173 31.25 -23.37 16.65
CA GLU A 173 31.17 -21.97 16.17
C GLU A 173 30.37 -21.86 14.87
N ALA A 174 30.55 -22.81 13.95
CA ALA A 174 29.75 -22.90 12.75
C ALA A 174 28.25 -23.06 13.08
N LEU A 175 27.92 -23.94 14.03
CA LEU A 175 26.54 -24.14 14.49
C LEU A 175 25.94 -22.88 15.15
N ARG A 176 26.70 -22.18 15.99
CA ARG A 176 26.24 -20.91 16.60
C ARG A 176 25.98 -19.83 15.54
N THR A 177 26.88 -19.70 14.57
CA THR A 177 26.76 -18.74 13.47
C THR A 177 25.51 -19.03 12.64
N GLN A 178 25.25 -20.32 12.34
CA GLN A 178 24.04 -20.74 11.66
C GLN A 178 22.78 -20.42 12.47
N GLN A 179 22.74 -20.76 13.76
CA GLN A 179 21.62 -20.44 14.64
C GLN A 179 21.33 -18.93 14.73
N ALA A 180 22.39 -18.12 14.73
CA ALA A 180 22.30 -16.68 14.75
C ALA A 180 21.64 -16.14 13.46
N PHE A 181 22.10 -16.57 12.28
CA PHE A 181 21.48 -16.17 11.02
C PHE A 181 20.06 -16.70 10.84
N ASP A 182 19.76 -17.90 11.33
CA ASP A 182 18.40 -18.45 11.34
C ASP A 182 17.45 -17.59 12.19
N ALA A 183 17.92 -17.14 13.37
CA ALA A 183 17.14 -16.25 14.24
C ALA A 183 16.89 -14.88 13.58
N LEU A 184 17.90 -14.31 12.90
CA LEU A 184 17.75 -13.08 12.14
C LEU A 184 16.75 -13.25 10.99
N GLY A 185 16.83 -14.36 10.25
CA GLY A 185 15.89 -14.67 9.16
C GLY A 185 14.45 -14.80 9.64
N ARG A 186 14.21 -15.44 10.80
CA ARG A 186 12.87 -15.52 11.42
C ARG A 186 12.37 -14.16 11.90
N PHE A 187 13.26 -13.34 12.46
CA PHE A 187 12.94 -11.97 12.83
C PHE A 187 12.50 -11.14 11.61
N ASP A 188 13.25 -11.18 10.51
CA ASP A 188 12.90 -10.44 9.29
C ASP A 188 11.59 -10.95 8.67
N ALA A 189 11.34 -12.26 8.69
CA ALA A 189 10.08 -12.84 8.26
C ALA A 189 8.90 -12.33 9.10
N LEU A 190 9.08 -12.21 10.42
CA LEU A 190 8.07 -11.67 11.33
C LEU A 190 7.80 -10.19 11.05
N VAL A 191 8.85 -9.37 10.89
CA VAL A 191 8.72 -7.95 10.54
C VAL A 191 8.01 -7.79 9.20
N ARG A 192 8.41 -8.58 8.19
CA ARG A 192 7.78 -8.59 6.87
C ARG A 192 6.29 -8.90 6.96
N ALA A 193 5.92 -10.00 7.62
CA ALA A 193 4.52 -10.41 7.76
C ALA A 193 3.66 -9.35 8.47
N ARG A 194 4.21 -8.68 9.49
CA ARG A 194 3.51 -7.58 10.19
C ARG A 194 3.33 -6.35 9.29
N LEU A 195 4.36 -6.00 8.53
CA LEU A 195 4.27 -4.89 7.58
C LEU A 195 3.29 -5.18 6.45
N ASP A 196 3.35 -6.37 5.84
CA ASP A 196 2.43 -6.82 4.79
C ASP A 196 0.97 -6.68 5.24
N ALA A 197 0.62 -7.22 6.41
CA ALA A 197 -0.73 -7.10 6.97
C ALA A 197 -1.15 -5.65 7.23
N ALA A 198 -0.23 -4.80 7.71
CA ALA A 198 -0.50 -3.39 7.94
C ALA A 198 -0.72 -2.62 6.62
N PHE A 199 0.04 -2.93 5.57
CA PHE A 199 -0.12 -2.35 4.24
C PHE A 199 -1.42 -2.78 3.58
N GLU A 200 -1.82 -4.05 3.70
CA GLU A 200 -3.11 -4.54 3.19
C GLU A 200 -4.29 -3.81 3.85
N LEU A 201 -4.26 -3.68 5.18
CA LEU A 201 -5.33 -2.96 5.87
C LEU A 201 -5.31 -1.47 5.57
N ALA A 202 -4.12 -0.87 5.41
CA ALA A 202 -3.99 0.51 4.99
C ALA A 202 -4.58 0.75 3.59
N ASP A 203 -4.34 -0.15 2.63
CA ASP A 203 -4.89 -0.04 1.28
C ASP A 203 -6.43 -0.21 1.28
N HIS A 204 -6.96 -1.13 2.09
CA HIS A 204 -8.41 -1.27 2.25
C HIS A 204 -9.07 0.01 2.79
N ASP A 205 -8.54 0.56 3.89
CA ASP A 205 -9.04 1.81 4.48
C ASP A 205 -8.87 2.99 3.51
N TYR A 206 -7.73 3.08 2.83
CA TYR A 206 -7.46 4.12 1.84
C TYR A 206 -8.49 4.07 0.70
N ARG A 207 -8.73 2.90 0.09
CA ARG A 207 -9.69 2.75 -1.01
C ARG A 207 -11.12 3.05 -0.57
N ALA A 208 -11.53 2.61 0.62
CA ALA A 208 -12.85 2.90 1.16
C ALA A 208 -13.06 4.42 1.33
N LYS A 209 -12.06 5.12 1.90
CA LYS A 209 -12.13 6.57 2.11
C LYS A 209 -12.00 7.36 0.81
N ALA A 210 -11.17 6.91 -0.13
CA ALA A 210 -11.05 7.51 -1.46
C ALA A 210 -12.37 7.47 -2.23
N ARG A 211 -13.08 6.34 -2.20
CA ARG A 211 -14.41 6.20 -2.79
C ARG A 211 -15.43 7.12 -2.11
N LEU A 212 -15.40 7.21 -0.78
CA LEU A 212 -16.29 8.12 -0.05
C LEU A 212 -16.03 9.59 -0.43
N SER A 213 -14.78 10.03 -0.47
CA SER A 213 -14.44 11.39 -0.90
C SER A 213 -14.84 11.65 -2.35
N ALA A 214 -14.64 10.67 -3.25
CA ALA A 214 -15.07 10.79 -4.63
C ALA A 214 -16.60 10.92 -4.73
N ALA A 215 -17.35 10.23 -3.87
CA ALA A 215 -18.82 10.32 -3.86
C ALA A 215 -19.29 11.70 -3.41
N VAL A 216 -18.65 12.27 -2.39
CA VAL A 216 -18.94 13.64 -1.92
C VAL A 216 -18.64 14.66 -3.01
N VAL A 217 -17.47 14.57 -3.65
CA VAL A 217 -17.07 15.48 -4.73
C VAL A 217 -18.01 15.35 -5.94
N SER A 218 -18.34 14.12 -6.34
CA SER A 218 -19.27 13.83 -7.44
C SER A 218 -20.66 14.39 -7.17
N LEU A 219 -21.18 14.21 -5.95
CA LEU A 219 -22.46 14.77 -5.54
C LEU A 219 -22.44 16.31 -5.59
N GLY A 220 -21.37 16.93 -5.10
CA GLY A 220 -21.21 18.39 -5.17
C GLY A 220 -21.20 18.93 -6.60
N LEU A 221 -20.46 18.27 -7.50
CA LEU A 221 -20.42 18.63 -8.92
C LEU A 221 -21.78 18.44 -9.60
N ALA A 222 -22.48 17.34 -9.30
CA ALA A 222 -23.79 17.07 -9.87
C ALA A 222 -24.81 18.14 -9.45
N LEU A 223 -24.83 18.52 -8.16
CA LEU A 223 -25.67 19.60 -7.67
C LEU A 223 -25.33 20.96 -8.30
N ALA A 224 -24.05 21.27 -8.48
CA ALA A 224 -23.61 22.50 -9.14
C ALA A 224 -24.06 22.55 -10.61
N CYS A 225 -23.94 21.44 -11.34
CA CYS A 225 -24.45 21.32 -12.71
C CYS A 225 -25.98 21.46 -12.77
N GLY A 226 -26.70 20.83 -11.84
CA GLY A 226 -28.16 20.96 -11.73
C GLY A 226 -28.59 22.41 -11.49
N ALA A 227 -27.93 23.11 -10.57
CA ALA A 227 -28.18 24.52 -10.30
C ALA A 227 -27.88 25.41 -11.52
N ALA A 228 -26.80 25.15 -12.25
CA ALA A 228 -26.44 25.89 -13.46
C ALA A 228 -27.48 25.69 -14.58
N PHE A 229 -28.01 24.47 -14.73
CA PHE A 229 -29.08 24.16 -15.70
C PHE A 229 -30.40 24.84 -15.34
N ALA A 230 -30.83 24.77 -14.09
CA ALA A 230 -32.03 25.45 -13.61
C ALA A 230 -31.96 26.98 -13.79
N TYR A 231 -30.78 27.56 -13.58
CA TYR A 231 -30.54 28.99 -13.84
C TYR A 231 -30.60 29.35 -15.33
N ALA A 232 -30.15 28.46 -16.22
CA ALA A 232 -30.11 28.69 -17.66
C ALA A 232 -31.47 28.46 -18.35
N ASP A 233 -32.27 27.52 -17.83
CA ASP A 233 -33.56 27.14 -18.41
C ASP A 233 -34.64 27.12 -17.31
N GLY A 234 -35.30 28.27 -17.11
CA GLY A 234 -36.34 28.45 -16.09
C GLY A 234 -37.68 27.77 -16.42
N SER A 235 -37.73 26.91 -17.45
CA SER A 235 -38.94 26.16 -17.83
C SER A 235 -39.04 24.80 -17.15
N VAL A 236 -37.98 24.35 -16.45
CA VAL A 236 -37.89 23.03 -15.83
C VAL A 236 -38.14 23.13 -14.32
N ASP A 237 -38.86 22.17 -13.74
CA ASP A 237 -39.09 22.10 -12.30
C ASP A 237 -37.76 21.87 -11.55
N ASP A 238 -37.32 22.87 -10.79
CA ASP A 238 -36.12 22.86 -9.96
C ASP A 238 -36.03 21.58 -9.12
N THR A 239 -37.15 21.13 -8.56
CA THR A 239 -37.20 19.95 -7.68
C THR A 239 -36.76 18.69 -8.41
N ALA A 240 -37.18 18.52 -9.67
CA ALA A 240 -36.85 17.37 -10.50
C ALA A 240 -35.38 17.41 -10.95
N VAL A 241 -34.85 18.59 -11.27
CA VAL A 241 -33.44 18.79 -11.67
C VAL A 241 -32.50 18.48 -10.52
N PHE A 242 -32.77 19.00 -9.32
CA PHE A 242 -31.94 18.74 -8.14
C PHE A 242 -32.04 17.28 -7.66
N ALA A 243 -33.23 16.67 -7.70
CA ALA A 243 -33.38 15.25 -7.38
C ALA A 243 -32.64 14.35 -8.37
N GLY A 244 -32.75 14.63 -9.68
CA GLY A 244 -32.02 13.93 -10.74
C GLY A 244 -30.51 14.07 -10.58
N ALA A 245 -30.01 15.28 -10.31
CA ALA A 245 -28.61 15.56 -10.06
C ALA A 245 -28.08 14.80 -8.82
N ALA A 246 -28.84 14.77 -7.72
CA ALA A 246 -28.45 14.05 -6.51
C ALA A 246 -28.34 12.53 -6.75
N ILE A 247 -29.32 11.96 -7.46
CA ILE A 247 -29.30 10.53 -7.84
C ILE A 247 -28.11 10.24 -8.76
N LEU A 248 -27.86 11.08 -9.77
CA LEU A 248 -26.77 10.91 -10.71
C LEU A 248 -25.40 11.01 -10.01
N GLY A 249 -25.23 11.99 -9.12
CA GLY A 249 -24.02 12.18 -8.32
C GLY A 249 -23.69 11.02 -7.39
N LEU A 250 -24.72 10.45 -6.73
CA LEU A 250 -24.61 9.27 -5.87
C LEU A 250 -24.28 7.99 -6.66
N LEU A 251 -24.90 7.80 -7.82
CA LEU A 251 -24.70 6.63 -8.66
C LEU A 251 -23.38 6.66 -9.44
N ALA A 252 -22.80 7.84 -9.70
CA ALA A 252 -21.60 7.99 -10.52
C ALA A 252 -20.38 7.21 -9.99
N VAL A 253 -20.16 7.17 -8.67
CA VAL A 253 -18.98 6.51 -8.08
C VAL A 253 -19.02 4.99 -8.15
N PRO A 254 -20.13 4.31 -7.78
CA PRO A 254 -20.22 2.86 -7.97
C PRO A 254 -20.35 2.48 -9.45
N LEU A 255 -20.90 3.35 -10.31
CA LEU A 255 -21.03 3.08 -11.75
C LEU A 255 -19.74 3.30 -12.54
N ALA A 256 -18.78 4.08 -12.06
CA ALA A 256 -17.57 4.39 -12.84
C ALA A 256 -16.80 3.15 -13.35
N PRO A 257 -16.58 2.07 -12.56
CA PRO A 257 -15.96 0.85 -13.08
C PRO A 257 -16.82 0.15 -14.12
N ILE A 258 -18.13 0.07 -13.87
CA ILE A 258 -19.12 -0.59 -14.75
C ILE A 258 -19.24 0.16 -16.08
N ALA A 259 -19.26 1.50 -16.05
CA ALA A 259 -19.32 2.35 -17.22
C ALA A 259 -18.07 2.20 -18.10
N LYS A 260 -16.89 2.01 -17.49
CA LYS A 260 -15.65 1.73 -18.22
C LYS A 260 -15.73 0.40 -18.97
N ASP A 261 -16.20 -0.65 -18.30
CA ASP A 261 -16.34 -1.98 -18.90
C ASP A 261 -17.42 -2.00 -19.99
N LEU A 262 -18.55 -1.34 -19.77
CA LEU A 262 -19.61 -1.15 -20.77
C LEU A 262 -19.11 -0.36 -21.98
N THR A 263 -18.35 0.71 -21.76
CA THR A 263 -17.78 1.52 -22.86
C THR A 263 -16.78 0.71 -23.68
N SER A 264 -15.94 -0.09 -23.02
CA SER A 264 -15.00 -1.00 -23.69
C SER A 264 -15.74 -2.03 -24.55
N ALA A 265 -16.80 -2.64 -24.01
CA ALA A 265 -17.63 -3.61 -24.73
C ALA A 265 -18.39 -2.97 -25.91
N LEU A 266 -19.00 -1.79 -25.71
CA LEU A 266 -19.69 -1.04 -26.77
C LEU A 266 -18.75 -0.64 -27.91
N ARG A 267 -17.52 -0.22 -27.57
CA ARG A 267 -16.52 0.15 -28.57
C ARG A 267 -16.09 -1.05 -29.39
N ALA A 268 -15.84 -2.19 -28.72
CA ALA A 268 -15.55 -3.46 -29.40
C ALA A 268 -16.70 -3.90 -30.32
N ALA A 269 -17.96 -3.78 -29.87
CA ALA A 269 -19.14 -4.09 -30.67
C ALA A 269 -19.31 -3.13 -31.87
N SER A 270 -19.09 -1.83 -31.69
CA SER A 270 -19.11 -0.83 -32.77
C SER A 270 -18.05 -1.13 -33.82
N ASP A 271 -16.84 -1.47 -33.42
CA ASP A 271 -15.74 -1.77 -34.34
C ASP A 271 -16.00 -3.08 -35.10
N ALA A 272 -16.59 -4.08 -34.44
CA ALA A 272 -17.08 -5.29 -35.09
C ALA A 272 -18.19 -4.99 -36.12
N LEU A 273 -19.12 -4.08 -35.80
CA LEU A 273 -20.19 -3.69 -36.72
C LEU A 273 -19.63 -2.95 -37.95
N LYS A 274 -18.71 -1.98 -37.76
CA LYS A 274 -18.05 -1.23 -38.84
C LYS A 274 -17.26 -2.14 -39.77
N THR A 275 -16.60 -3.17 -39.23
CA THR A 275 -15.83 -4.13 -40.04
C THR A 275 -16.70 -5.07 -40.87
N VAL A 276 -17.93 -5.35 -40.42
CA VAL A 276 -18.93 -6.08 -41.22
C VAL A 276 -19.52 -5.19 -42.31
N THR A 277 -19.84 -3.94 -42.01
CA THR A 277 -20.41 -2.99 -42.99
C THR A 277 -19.42 -2.60 -44.09
N ASN A 278 -18.12 -2.51 -43.80
CA ASN A 278 -17.08 -2.21 -44.81
C ASN A 278 -16.69 -3.41 -45.69
N LYS A 279 -17.18 -4.62 -45.40
CA LYS A 279 -16.88 -5.86 -46.15
C LYS A 279 -18.00 -6.31 -47.11
N GLY A 280 -19.15 -5.63 -47.12
CA GLY A 280 -20.24 -5.83 -48.07
C GLY A 280 -20.28 -4.70 -49.09
#